data_AF-A0A2T0U5U9-F1
#
_entry.id   AF-A0A2T0U5U9-F1
#
_cell.length_a   1.000
_cell.length_b   1.000
_cell.length_c   1.000
_cell.angle_alpha   90.00
_cell.angle_beta   90.00
_cell.angle_gamma   90.00
#
_symmetry.space_group_name_H-M   'P 1'
#
loop_
_entity.id
_entity.type
_entity.pdbx_description
1 polymer ?
#
loop_
_entity_poly.entity_id
_entity_poly.type
_entity_poly.pdbx_seq_one_letter_code
_entity_poly.pdbx_strand_id
1 'polypeptide(L)'
;MKKLSQLTWIYISIGGFVLFAVFFFFTIKTGRRIELDISVYFFLIIIIGLIASGFLAGAMKSVSRYENSGSNGKLYLAGPVVIFCIVMYFGYQYRPLEKKGPLSLAVRLTGSQSSYKIPENASVNVVIDLFQQTKILNSEGIAFFTGISDQYKGRKIDLFLNVSGYHPENAQIYKLSDSSDHTNLIIQLQRDVEITTLQGRLYSSHDKTGIPDAVVRFVGTSYIANTDSLGNFSAKLPVKPGSEIRIIAFKGNKEVYNSLRTVYQDDFLTLTQVE
;
A
#
# COMPACT_ATOMS: atom_id res chain seq x y z
N MET A 1 24.22 -38.35 47.77
CA MET A 1 23.37 -38.63 46.58
C MET A 1 23.37 -40.14 46.33
N LYS A 2 22.20 -40.80 46.30
CA LYS A 2 22.11 -42.24 45.98
C LYS A 2 22.64 -42.44 44.54
N LYS A 3 23.64 -43.30 44.36
CA LYS A 3 24.13 -43.66 43.03
C LYS A 3 23.02 -44.43 42.31
N LEU A 4 22.40 -43.80 41.32
CA LEU A 4 21.48 -44.48 40.42
C LEU A 4 22.23 -45.61 39.70
N SER A 5 21.58 -46.78 39.60
CA SER A 5 22.15 -47.93 38.89
C SER A 5 22.31 -47.60 37.41
N GLN A 6 23.34 -48.19 36.78
CA GLN A 6 23.60 -48.04 35.35
C GLN A 6 22.39 -48.46 34.49
N LEU A 7 21.62 -49.45 34.97
CA LEU A 7 20.36 -49.86 34.36
C LEU A 7 19.31 -48.75 34.36
N THR A 8 19.20 -47.97 35.44
CA THR A 8 18.25 -46.84 35.53
C THR A 8 18.55 -45.77 34.49
N TRP A 9 19.83 -45.45 34.28
CA TRP A 9 20.23 -44.53 33.22
C TRP A 9 19.87 -45.08 31.84
N ILE A 10 20.16 -46.34 31.56
CA ILE A 10 19.79 -46.98 30.29
C ILE A 10 18.27 -46.90 30.04
N TYR A 11 17.43 -47.14 31.06
CA TYR A 11 15.98 -47.00 30.90
C TYR A 11 15.53 -45.55 30.62
N ILE A 12 16.10 -44.56 31.32
CA ILE A 12 15.82 -43.13 31.06
C ILE A 12 16.19 -42.77 29.62
N SER A 13 17.30 -43.31 29.16
CA SER A 13 17.85 -43.07 27.82
C SER A 13 16.99 -43.64 26.71
N ILE A 14 16.59 -44.91 26.88
CA ILE A 14 15.69 -45.61 25.96
C ILE A 14 14.34 -44.91 25.95
N GLY A 15 13.82 -44.50 27.11
CA GLY A 15 12.59 -43.71 27.20
C GLY A 15 12.67 -42.40 26.42
N GLY A 16 13.76 -41.64 26.58
CA GLY A 16 14.01 -40.41 25.83
C GLY A 16 14.14 -40.65 24.32
N PHE A 17 14.85 -41.71 23.91
CA PHE A 17 15.02 -42.07 22.51
C PHE A 17 13.70 -42.50 21.85
N VAL A 18 12.90 -43.33 22.52
CA VAL A 18 11.59 -43.77 22.04
C VAL A 18 10.65 -42.57 21.90
N LEU A 19 10.63 -41.67 22.88
CA LEU A 19 9.82 -40.45 22.83
C LEU A 19 10.23 -39.54 21.66
N PHE A 20 11.54 -39.38 21.43
CA PHE A 20 12.06 -38.64 20.28
C PHE A 20 11.71 -39.30 18.94
N ALA A 21 11.88 -40.63 18.83
CA ALA A 21 11.55 -41.38 17.62
C ALA A 21 10.05 -41.32 17.29
N VAL A 22 9.18 -41.39 18.30
CA VAL A 22 7.73 -41.22 18.16
C VAL A 22 7.41 -39.80 17.68
N PHE A 23 7.99 -38.76 18.28
CA PHE A 23 7.80 -37.37 17.85
C PHE A 23 8.23 -37.16 16.39
N PHE A 24 9.37 -37.71 16.00
CA PHE A 24 9.89 -37.60 14.63
C PHE A 24 9.03 -38.38 13.63
N PHE A 25 8.58 -39.58 13.99
CA PHE A 25 7.65 -40.38 13.20
C PHE A 25 6.31 -39.64 12.98
N PHE A 26 5.75 -39.04 14.02
CA PHE A 26 4.55 -38.20 13.90
C PHE A 26 4.80 -37.00 12.98
N THR A 27 5.96 -36.36 13.07
CA THR A 27 6.31 -35.21 12.22
C THR A 27 6.39 -35.60 10.74
N ILE A 28 7.01 -36.74 10.42
CA ILE A 28 7.08 -37.25 9.03
C ILE A 28 5.70 -37.66 8.53
N LYS A 29 4.96 -38.47 9.31
CA LYS A 29 3.69 -39.07 8.87
C LYS A 29 2.59 -38.02 8.70
N THR A 30 2.61 -36.95 9.50
CA THR A 30 1.56 -35.93 9.46
C THR A 30 1.63 -35.09 8.18
N GLY A 31 2.77 -35.09 7.45
CA GLY A 31 2.93 -34.39 6.15
C GLY A 31 2.75 -32.87 6.20
N ARG A 32 2.27 -32.34 7.33
CA ARG A 32 2.17 -30.93 7.64
C ARG A 32 3.55 -30.45 8.02
N ARG A 33 4.00 -29.38 7.37
CA ARG A 33 5.00 -28.50 7.95
C ARG A 33 4.43 -28.05 9.29
N ILE A 34 4.90 -28.65 10.39
CA ILE A 34 4.50 -28.20 11.73
C ILE A 34 5.08 -26.80 11.85
N GLU A 35 4.22 -25.80 11.77
CA GLU A 35 4.60 -24.41 12.00
C GLU A 35 4.79 -24.24 13.51
N LEU A 36 6.00 -24.58 13.98
CA LEU A 36 6.40 -24.36 15.35
C LEU A 36 6.73 -22.88 15.53
N ASP A 37 6.11 -22.26 16.54
CA ASP A 37 6.59 -20.99 17.04
C ASP A 37 8.05 -21.11 17.47
N ILE A 38 8.84 -20.06 17.24
CA ILE A 38 10.28 -20.05 17.50
C ILE A 38 10.57 -20.32 18.98
N SER A 39 9.74 -19.81 19.88
CA SER A 39 9.87 -20.05 21.32
C SER A 39 9.72 -21.53 21.66
N VAL A 40 8.71 -22.18 21.08
CA VAL A 40 8.44 -23.61 21.26
C VAL A 40 9.55 -24.46 20.64
N TYR A 41 10.04 -24.07 19.47
CA TYR A 41 11.18 -24.71 18.80
C TYR A 41 12.43 -24.71 19.69
N PHE A 42 12.85 -23.55 20.20
CA PHE A 42 14.04 -23.46 21.05
C PHE A 42 13.86 -24.19 22.38
N PHE A 43 12.67 -24.13 22.99
CA PHE A 43 12.35 -24.90 24.19
C PHE A 43 12.55 -26.41 23.96
N LEU A 44 12.08 -26.93 22.83
CA LEU A 44 12.20 -28.34 22.48
C LEU A 44 13.65 -28.73 22.17
N ILE A 45 14.41 -27.88 21.49
CA ILE A 45 15.85 -28.08 21.24
C ILE A 45 16.64 -28.14 22.56
N ILE A 46 16.35 -27.28 23.53
CA ILE A 46 17.03 -27.28 24.84
C ILE A 46 16.75 -28.60 25.58
N ILE A 47 15.50 -29.08 25.57
CA ILE A 47 15.13 -30.35 26.19
C ILE A 47 15.89 -31.51 25.53
N ILE A 48 15.95 -31.55 24.20
CA ILE A 48 16.71 -32.58 23.46
C ILE A 48 18.19 -32.51 23.84
N GLY A 49 18.78 -31.32 23.87
CA GLY A 49 20.17 -31.09 24.25
C GLY A 49 20.45 -31.62 25.66
N LEU A 50 19.58 -31.34 26.62
CA LEU A 50 19.72 -31.82 28.00
C LEU A 50 19.58 -33.34 28.11
N ILE A 51 18.64 -33.95 27.39
CA ILE A 51 18.47 -35.42 27.38
C ILE A 51 19.71 -36.09 26.78
N ALA A 52 20.21 -35.60 25.64
CA ALA A 52 21.41 -36.13 25.00
C ALA A 52 22.66 -35.97 25.88
N SER A 53 22.76 -34.85 26.60
CA SER A 53 23.86 -34.59 27.53
C SER A 53 23.78 -35.49 28.76
N GLY A 54 22.59 -35.61 29.36
CA GLY A 54 22.32 -36.51 30.48
C GLY A 54 22.59 -37.97 30.13
N PHE A 55 22.23 -38.38 28.92
CA PHE A 55 22.56 -39.69 28.37
C PHE A 55 24.06 -39.95 28.39
N LEU A 56 24.84 -39.06 27.78
CA LEU A 56 26.29 -39.22 27.70
C LEU A 56 26.96 -39.17 29.08
N ALA A 57 26.46 -38.31 29.97
CA ALA A 57 26.99 -38.17 31.33
C ALA A 57 26.75 -39.43 32.16
N GLY A 58 25.52 -39.95 32.11
CA GLY A 58 25.09 -41.09 32.92
C GLY A 58 25.49 -42.44 32.33
N ALA A 59 25.07 -42.70 31.09
CA ALA A 59 25.24 -44.01 30.46
C ALA A 59 26.68 -44.28 30.00
N MET A 60 27.35 -43.27 29.43
CA MET A 60 28.72 -43.41 28.91
C MET A 60 29.81 -42.99 29.90
N LYS A 61 29.44 -42.47 31.08
CA LYS A 61 30.37 -41.89 32.08
C LYS A 61 31.36 -40.90 31.46
N SER A 62 30.91 -40.15 30.45
CA SER A 62 31.78 -39.18 29.79
C SER A 62 31.96 -37.98 30.72
N VAL A 63 33.20 -37.74 31.15
CA VAL A 63 33.52 -36.72 32.16
C VAL A 63 34.39 -35.64 31.53
N SER A 64 34.03 -34.38 31.74
CA SER A 64 34.94 -33.26 31.47
C SER A 64 36.00 -33.22 32.58
N ARG A 65 37.28 -33.14 32.21
CA ARG A 65 38.38 -33.06 33.18
C ARG A 65 38.96 -31.65 33.15
N TYR A 66 38.96 -30.98 34.30
CA TYR A 66 39.73 -29.78 34.49
C TYR A 66 41.09 -30.17 35.04
N GLU A 67 42.14 -30.01 34.23
CA GLU A 67 43.51 -30.34 34.64
C GLU A 67 44.26 -29.06 34.97
N ASN A 68 44.55 -28.87 36.26
CA ASN A 68 45.21 -27.68 36.76
C ASN A 68 46.72 -27.95 36.92
N SER A 69 47.52 -27.53 35.94
CA SER A 69 48.99 -27.47 36.05
C SER A 69 49.42 -26.01 35.93
N GLY A 70 49.49 -25.29 37.04
CA GLY A 70 49.95 -23.88 37.11
C GLY A 70 48.93 -22.82 36.67
N SER A 71 49.30 -21.53 36.75
CA SER A 71 48.39 -20.36 36.66
C SER A 71 47.63 -20.16 35.34
N ASN A 72 47.77 -21.08 34.38
CA ASN A 72 47.01 -21.17 33.12
C ASN A 72 46.49 -22.60 32.93
N GLY A 73 45.49 -22.99 33.73
CA GLY A 73 44.86 -24.32 33.63
C GLY A 73 44.24 -24.59 32.26
N LYS A 74 44.33 -25.84 31.77
CA LYS A 74 43.74 -26.27 30.50
C LYS A 74 42.40 -26.98 30.77
N LEU A 75 41.32 -26.41 30.26
CA LEU A 75 39.98 -26.97 30.38
C LEU A 75 39.74 -27.98 29.25
N TYR A 76 39.68 -29.27 29.58
CA TYR A 76 39.27 -30.31 28.64
C TYR A 76 37.76 -30.51 28.73
N LEU A 77 37.03 -29.79 27.86
CA LEU A 77 35.62 -30.02 27.61
C LEU A 77 35.46 -31.26 26.75
N ALA A 78 35.11 -32.38 27.39
CA ALA A 78 34.74 -33.62 26.72
C ALA A 78 33.38 -34.09 27.19
N GLY A 79 32.64 -34.72 26.27
CA GLY A 79 31.42 -35.45 26.59
C GLY A 79 30.14 -34.63 26.54
N PRO A 80 29.33 -34.58 27.62
CA PRO A 80 27.97 -34.02 27.62
C PRO A 80 27.89 -32.58 27.14
N VAL A 81 28.81 -31.73 27.61
CA VAL A 81 28.80 -30.29 27.30
C VAL A 81 29.04 -30.05 25.81
N VAL A 82 29.93 -30.82 25.18
CA VAL A 82 30.21 -30.69 23.75
C VAL A 82 28.98 -31.06 22.93
N ILE A 83 28.31 -32.16 23.28
CA ILE A 83 27.06 -32.57 22.62
C ILE A 83 25.95 -31.54 22.81
N PHE A 84 25.79 -30.98 24.02
CA PHE A 84 24.84 -29.89 24.26
C PHE A 84 25.08 -28.72 23.31
N CYS A 85 26.33 -28.25 23.22
CA CYS A 85 26.71 -27.14 22.35
C CYS A 85 26.48 -27.45 20.87
N ILE A 86 26.79 -28.67 20.42
CA ILE A 86 26.54 -29.11 19.04
C ILE A 86 25.04 -29.08 18.73
N VAL A 87 24.20 -29.63 19.61
CA VAL A 87 22.74 -29.63 19.44
C VAL A 87 22.20 -28.20 19.39
N MET A 88 22.66 -27.31 20.28
CA MET A 88 22.26 -25.89 20.27
C MET A 88 22.71 -25.18 18.99
N TYR A 89 23.94 -25.42 18.52
CA TYR A 89 24.47 -24.83 17.30
C TYR A 89 23.65 -25.24 16.07
N PHE A 90 23.40 -26.55 15.91
CA PHE A 90 22.57 -27.04 14.80
C PHE A 90 21.11 -26.59 14.94
N GLY A 91 20.54 -26.58 16.15
CA GLY A 91 19.21 -26.04 16.39
C GLY A 91 19.10 -24.56 15.99
N TYR A 92 20.10 -23.74 16.31
CA TYR A 92 20.11 -22.34 15.89
C TYR A 92 20.24 -22.17 14.37
N GLN A 93 21.10 -22.97 13.73
CA GLN A 93 21.33 -22.93 12.28
C GLN A 93 20.09 -23.34 11.49
N TYR A 94 19.32 -24.31 11.99
CA TYR A 94 18.11 -24.84 11.36
C TYR A 94 16.81 -24.29 11.98
N ARG A 95 16.88 -23.13 12.65
CA ARG A 95 15.69 -22.50 13.25
C ARG A 95 14.65 -22.15 12.20
N PRO A 96 13.35 -22.24 12.51
CA PRO A 96 12.32 -21.66 11.67
C PRO A 96 12.52 -20.14 11.58
N LEU A 97 12.38 -19.60 10.37
CA LEU A 97 12.42 -18.15 10.14
C LEU A 97 11.14 -17.53 10.71
N GLU A 98 11.26 -16.37 11.37
CA GLU A 98 10.10 -15.58 11.77
C GLU A 98 9.26 -15.30 10.53
N LYS A 99 8.00 -15.77 10.53
CA LYS A 99 7.01 -15.23 9.61
C LYS A 99 6.81 -13.78 10.01
N LYS A 100 7.16 -12.84 9.13
CA LYS A 100 6.87 -11.43 9.41
C LYS A 100 5.34 -11.30 9.38
N GLY A 101 4.84 -10.34 10.15
CA GLY A 101 3.40 -10.11 10.24
C GLY A 101 2.82 -9.83 8.85
N PRO A 102 1.52 -10.03 8.65
CA PRO A 102 0.89 -9.69 7.38
C PRO A 102 1.17 -8.22 7.04
N LEU A 103 1.63 -7.99 5.82
CA LEU A 103 1.88 -6.65 5.30
C LEU A 103 0.58 -5.86 5.26
N SER A 104 0.71 -4.56 5.47
CA SER A 104 -0.38 -3.58 5.41
C SER A 104 -0.09 -2.53 4.36
N LEU A 105 -1.12 -2.12 3.64
CA LEU A 105 -1.07 -1.05 2.65
C LEU A 105 -2.18 -0.03 2.97
N ALA A 106 -1.81 1.23 3.11
CA ALA A 106 -2.75 2.34 3.20
C ALA A 106 -2.66 3.19 1.93
N VAL A 107 -3.78 3.39 1.25
CA VAL A 107 -3.88 4.26 0.07
C VAL A 107 -4.70 5.47 0.43
N ARG A 108 -4.10 6.65 0.39
CA ARG A 108 -4.76 7.93 0.67
C ARG A 108 -4.93 8.72 -0.63
N LEU A 109 -6.16 9.16 -0.90
CA LEU A 109 -6.46 10.06 -2.01
C LEU A 109 -6.48 11.50 -1.52
N THR A 110 -5.87 12.39 -2.29
CA THR A 110 -5.78 13.83 -1.99
C THR A 110 -6.08 14.62 -3.25
N GLY A 111 -6.74 15.77 -3.15
CA GLY A 111 -6.98 16.66 -4.28
C GLY A 111 -6.04 17.84 -4.30
N SER A 112 -5.71 18.34 -5.51
CA SER A 112 -4.84 19.50 -5.70
C SER A 112 -5.51 20.85 -5.40
N GLN A 113 -6.83 20.90 -5.19
CA GLN A 113 -7.60 22.13 -4.97
C GLN A 113 -8.22 22.22 -3.57
N SER A 114 -8.35 23.45 -3.06
CA SER A 114 -8.95 23.77 -1.76
C SER A 114 -10.42 23.35 -1.60
N SER A 115 -11.12 23.03 -2.71
CA SER A 115 -12.49 22.54 -2.71
C SER A 115 -12.62 21.01 -2.88
N TYR A 116 -11.51 20.26 -2.77
CA TYR A 116 -11.57 18.81 -2.88
C TYR A 116 -12.46 18.21 -1.80
N LYS A 117 -13.54 17.56 -2.23
CA LYS A 117 -14.37 16.70 -1.39
C LYS A 117 -14.25 15.29 -1.91
N ILE A 118 -13.98 14.36 -1.00
CA ILE A 118 -13.91 12.93 -1.31
C ILE A 118 -15.29 12.51 -1.84
N PRO A 119 -15.38 12.00 -3.08
CA PRO A 119 -16.66 11.58 -3.64
C PRO A 119 -17.26 10.43 -2.83
N GLU A 120 -18.59 10.45 -2.66
CA GLU A 120 -19.33 9.34 -2.08
C GLU A 120 -19.10 8.07 -2.93
N ASN A 121 -18.81 6.95 -2.26
CA ASN A 121 -18.52 5.65 -2.89
C ASN A 121 -17.22 5.56 -3.71
N ALA A 122 -16.27 6.49 -3.51
CA ALA A 122 -14.92 6.33 -4.04
C ALA A 122 -14.33 4.98 -3.56
N SER A 123 -13.73 4.23 -4.47
CA SER A 123 -13.09 2.95 -4.15
C SER A 123 -11.74 2.78 -4.84
N VAL A 124 -10.88 2.01 -4.18
CA VAL A 124 -9.56 1.61 -4.67
C VAL A 124 -9.56 0.11 -4.81
N ASN A 125 -9.21 -0.38 -6.00
CA ASN A 125 -8.86 -1.77 -6.23
C ASN A 125 -7.34 -1.89 -6.31
N VAL A 126 -6.80 -2.76 -5.46
CA VAL A 126 -5.38 -3.12 -5.41
C VAL A 126 -5.23 -4.49 -6.03
N VAL A 127 -4.30 -4.62 -6.96
CA VAL A 127 -3.85 -5.91 -7.51
C VAL A 127 -2.35 -6.04 -7.29
N ILE A 128 -1.94 -7.15 -6.69
CA ILE A 128 -0.55 -7.54 -6.45
C ILE A 128 -0.42 -9.01 -6.83
N ASP A 129 -0.05 -9.27 -8.09
CA ASP A 129 0.00 -10.63 -8.65
C ASP A 129 -1.37 -11.33 -8.48
N LEU A 130 -1.46 -12.37 -7.64
CA LEU A 130 -2.71 -13.09 -7.36
C LEU A 130 -3.55 -12.47 -6.23
N PHE A 131 -3.01 -11.50 -5.48
CA PHE A 131 -3.76 -10.80 -4.43
C PHE A 131 -4.55 -9.65 -5.04
N GLN A 132 -5.88 -9.70 -4.90
CA GLN A 132 -6.76 -8.62 -5.34
C GLN A 132 -7.76 -8.28 -4.25
N GLN A 133 -7.90 -6.99 -3.95
CA GLN A 133 -8.93 -6.48 -3.05
C GLN A 133 -9.45 -5.12 -3.51
N THR A 134 -10.75 -4.91 -3.34
CA THR A 134 -11.39 -3.60 -3.49
C THR A 134 -11.80 -3.10 -2.12
N LYS A 135 -11.50 -1.83 -1.82
CA LYS A 135 -11.96 -1.15 -0.60
C LYS A 135 -12.54 0.20 -0.94
N ILE A 136 -13.64 0.53 -0.25
CA ILE A 136 -14.24 1.87 -0.28
C ILE A 136 -13.40 2.76 0.64
N LEU A 137 -13.25 4.02 0.26
CA LEU A 137 -12.57 5.02 1.07
C LEU A 137 -13.36 5.33 2.35
N ASN A 138 -12.64 5.55 3.45
CA ASN A 138 -13.23 6.07 4.69
C ASN A 138 -13.49 7.59 4.60
N SER A 139 -14.01 8.17 5.69
CA SER A 139 -14.27 9.62 5.80
C SER A 139 -13.03 10.51 5.67
N GLU A 140 -11.83 9.95 5.84
CA GLU A 140 -10.55 10.64 5.70
C GLU A 140 -9.94 10.50 4.29
N GLY A 141 -10.60 9.74 3.41
CA GLY A 141 -10.14 9.50 2.04
C GLY A 141 -9.09 8.39 1.94
N ILE A 142 -9.09 7.47 2.91
CA ILE A 142 -8.10 6.39 3.05
C ILE A 142 -8.76 5.03 2.86
N ALA A 143 -8.10 4.16 2.10
CA ALA A 143 -8.42 2.74 1.99
C ALA A 143 -7.30 1.91 2.64
N PHE A 144 -7.67 1.08 3.62
CA PHE A 144 -6.74 0.18 4.31
C PHE A 144 -6.86 -1.25 3.79
N PHE A 145 -5.73 -1.84 3.45
CA PHE A 145 -5.58 -3.23 3.02
C PHE A 145 -4.64 -3.92 4.01
N THR A 146 -5.16 -4.92 4.71
CA THR A 146 -4.42 -5.70 5.71
C THR A 146 -4.45 -7.17 5.35
N GLY A 147 -3.57 -7.98 5.95
CA GLY A 147 -3.53 -9.41 5.65
C GLY A 147 -2.78 -9.76 4.35
N ILE A 148 -1.97 -8.84 3.82
CA ILE A 148 -1.19 -9.10 2.60
C ILE A 148 -0.03 -10.04 2.98
N SER A 149 0.11 -11.15 2.27
CA SER A 149 1.18 -12.12 2.55
C SER A 149 2.57 -11.53 2.26
N ASP A 150 3.54 -11.87 3.11
CA ASP A 150 4.96 -11.53 2.92
C ASP A 150 5.53 -11.92 1.56
N GLN A 151 4.96 -12.93 0.88
CA GLN A 151 5.41 -13.33 -0.46
C GLN A 151 5.27 -12.22 -1.51
N TYR A 152 4.44 -11.22 -1.23
CA TYR A 152 4.20 -10.06 -2.10
C TYR A 152 5.11 -8.87 -1.79
N LYS A 153 6.04 -9.01 -0.84
CA LYS A 153 7.00 -7.96 -0.52
C LYS A 153 7.87 -7.60 -1.74
N GLY A 154 8.04 -6.30 -1.99
CA GLY A 154 8.78 -5.78 -3.15
C GLY A 154 8.09 -5.91 -4.50
N ARG A 155 6.90 -6.53 -4.54
CA ARG A 155 6.13 -6.66 -5.77
C ARG A 155 5.51 -5.31 -6.16
N LYS A 156 5.30 -5.17 -7.47
CA LYS A 156 4.58 -4.02 -8.03
C LYS A 156 3.11 -4.09 -7.61
N ILE A 157 2.54 -2.92 -7.38
CA ILE A 157 1.14 -2.74 -7.03
C ILE A 157 0.46 -2.06 -8.21
N ASP A 158 -0.52 -2.72 -8.79
CA ASP A 158 -1.42 -2.12 -9.77
C ASP A 158 -2.62 -1.54 -9.02
N LEU A 159 -2.85 -0.24 -9.20
CA LEU A 159 -3.91 0.50 -8.53
C LEU A 159 -4.95 0.96 -9.55
N PHE A 160 -6.19 0.55 -9.34
CA PHE A 160 -7.33 1.02 -10.10
C PHE A 160 -8.23 1.85 -9.20
N LEU A 161 -8.38 3.13 -9.57
CA LEU A 161 -9.18 4.09 -8.82
C LEU A 161 -10.53 4.22 -9.49
N ASN A 162 -11.60 4.11 -8.70
CA ASN A 162 -12.94 4.42 -9.14
C ASN A 162 -13.42 5.63 -8.34
N VAL A 163 -13.25 6.81 -8.93
CA VAL A 163 -13.56 8.11 -8.32
C VAL A 163 -14.22 9.00 -9.37
N SER A 164 -15.49 9.34 -9.17
CA SER A 164 -16.27 10.11 -10.15
C SER A 164 -15.78 11.54 -10.32
N GLY A 165 -15.45 11.91 -11.56
CA GLY A 165 -15.04 13.28 -11.94
C GLY A 165 -13.63 13.66 -11.51
N TYR A 166 -12.77 12.67 -11.28
CA TYR A 166 -11.36 12.87 -10.98
C TYR A 166 -10.49 11.82 -11.70
N HIS A 167 -9.29 12.23 -12.10
CA HIS A 167 -8.24 11.34 -12.58
C HIS A 167 -6.95 11.52 -11.77
N PRO A 168 -6.09 10.48 -11.67
CA PRO A 168 -4.77 10.63 -11.07
C PRO A 168 -3.89 11.52 -11.96
N GLU A 169 -3.16 12.45 -11.35
CA GLU A 169 -2.29 13.40 -12.07
C GLU A 169 -1.13 12.70 -12.79
N ASN A 170 -0.62 11.60 -12.24
CA ASN A 170 0.47 10.82 -12.84
C ASN A 170 0.28 9.31 -12.64
N ALA A 171 0.63 8.53 -13.67
CA ALA A 171 0.77 7.09 -13.57
C ALA A 171 2.08 6.76 -12.83
N GLN A 172 2.00 6.52 -11.52
CA GLN A 172 3.14 6.07 -10.73
C GLN A 172 3.18 4.55 -10.63
N ILE A 173 4.39 3.98 -10.72
CA ILE A 173 4.62 2.56 -10.43
C ILE A 173 4.84 2.43 -8.93
N TYR A 174 3.89 1.82 -8.24
CA TYR A 174 3.98 1.59 -6.80
C TYR A 174 4.57 0.21 -6.50
N LYS A 175 5.27 0.10 -5.38
CA LYS A 175 5.79 -1.18 -4.87
C LYS A 175 5.47 -1.31 -3.40
N LEU A 176 5.23 -2.55 -2.98
CA LEU A 176 5.07 -2.88 -1.58
C LEU A 176 6.45 -2.79 -0.89
N SER A 177 6.51 -2.16 0.27
CA SER A 177 7.77 -1.86 0.96
C SER A 177 8.61 -3.12 1.21
N ASP A 178 9.90 -3.04 0.89
CA ASP A 178 10.88 -4.09 1.14
C ASP A 178 11.44 -4.08 2.57
N SER A 179 11.31 -2.94 3.27
CA SER A 179 11.94 -2.71 4.56
C SER A 179 10.96 -2.66 5.74
N SER A 180 9.67 -2.46 5.48
CA SER A 180 8.63 -2.31 6.52
C SER A 180 7.42 -3.18 6.26
N ASP A 181 6.66 -3.45 7.33
CA ASP A 181 5.41 -4.22 7.25
C ASP A 181 4.21 -3.32 6.90
N HIS A 182 4.46 -2.02 6.72
CA HIS A 182 3.48 -1.02 6.33
C HIS A 182 3.98 -0.25 5.10
N THR A 183 3.10 -0.07 4.11
CA THR A 183 3.31 0.76 2.92
C THR A 183 2.23 1.84 2.90
N ASN A 184 2.63 3.11 2.76
CA ASN A 184 1.69 4.23 2.66
C ASN A 184 1.83 4.86 1.27
N LEU A 185 0.74 4.91 0.52
CA LEU A 185 0.66 5.52 -0.80
C LEU A 185 -0.24 6.74 -0.75
N ILE A 186 0.24 7.86 -1.29
CA ILE A 186 -0.53 9.10 -1.42
C ILE A 186 -0.71 9.36 -2.91
N ILE A 187 -1.96 9.42 -3.35
CA ILE A 187 -2.30 9.69 -4.74
C ILE A 187 -2.96 11.06 -4.83
N GLN A 188 -2.40 11.88 -5.71
CA GLN A 188 -2.97 13.20 -6.05
C GLN A 188 -3.95 13.05 -7.21
N LEU A 189 -5.16 13.53 -6.97
CA LEU A 189 -6.25 13.55 -7.92
C LEU A 189 -6.45 14.97 -8.45
N GLN A 190 -6.68 15.03 -9.76
CA GLN A 190 -7.07 16.23 -10.47
C GLN A 190 -8.54 16.10 -10.89
N ARG A 191 -9.30 17.18 -10.73
CA ARG A 191 -10.71 17.21 -11.10
C ARG A 191 -10.85 17.20 -12.62
N ASP A 192 -11.73 16.35 -13.13
CA ASP A 192 -12.20 16.42 -14.51
C ASP A 192 -13.04 17.70 -14.65
N VAL A 193 -12.46 18.71 -15.28
CA VAL A 193 -13.18 19.92 -15.65
C VAL A 193 -13.75 19.66 -17.03
N GLU A 194 -15.06 19.48 -17.13
CA GLU A 194 -15.74 19.50 -18.43
C GLU A 194 -15.51 20.87 -19.06
N ILE A 195 -14.96 20.90 -20.27
CA ILE A 195 -14.70 22.11 -21.03
C ILE A 195 -15.74 22.19 -22.14
N THR A 196 -16.54 23.25 -22.14
CA THR A 196 -17.45 23.58 -23.23
C THR A 196 -16.76 24.56 -24.17
N THR A 197 -16.62 24.18 -25.44
CA THR A 197 -16.17 25.10 -26.48
C THR A 197 -17.36 25.76 -27.16
N LEU A 198 -17.29 27.07 -27.37
CA LEU A 198 -18.33 27.80 -28.08
C LEU A 198 -17.72 28.87 -28.98
N GLN A 199 -18.50 29.24 -29.98
CA GLN A 199 -18.25 30.37 -30.85
C GLN A 199 -19.42 31.33 -30.75
N GLY A 200 -19.22 32.55 -31.21
CA GLY A 200 -20.32 33.48 -31.32
C GLY A 200 -19.96 34.73 -32.07
N ARG A 201 -20.96 35.58 -32.24
CA ARG A 201 -20.83 36.86 -32.91
C ARG A 201 -21.59 37.93 -32.14
N LEU A 202 -20.93 39.05 -31.90
CA LEU A 202 -21.53 40.26 -31.37
C LEU A 202 -21.89 41.20 -32.51
N TYR A 203 -23.15 41.62 -32.54
CA TYR A 203 -23.77 42.29 -33.69
C TYR A 203 -24.61 43.49 -33.24
N SER A 204 -24.54 44.59 -33.99
CA SER A 204 -25.40 45.76 -33.79
C SER A 204 -26.68 45.63 -34.64
N SER A 205 -27.84 45.66 -33.99
CA SER A 205 -29.15 45.62 -34.67
C SER A 205 -29.38 46.83 -35.57
N HIS A 206 -28.84 48.00 -35.19
CA HIS A 206 -29.00 49.26 -35.92
C HIS A 206 -28.19 49.25 -37.22
N ASP A 207 -26.88 49.01 -37.13
CA ASP A 207 -25.96 49.14 -38.27
C ASP A 207 -25.87 47.87 -39.11
N LYS A 208 -26.45 46.78 -38.61
CA LYS A 208 -26.36 45.44 -39.19
C LYS A 208 -24.93 44.95 -39.40
N THR A 209 -23.99 45.41 -38.57
CA THR A 209 -22.58 45.05 -38.61
C THR A 209 -22.12 44.37 -37.33
N GLY A 210 -21.02 43.61 -37.44
CA GLY A 210 -20.34 43.07 -36.26
C GLY A 210 -19.69 44.18 -35.43
N ILE A 211 -19.63 44.00 -34.12
CA ILE A 211 -18.99 44.94 -33.20
C ILE A 211 -17.56 44.43 -32.93
N PRO A 212 -16.52 45.01 -33.54
CA PRO A 212 -15.14 44.58 -33.34
C PRO A 212 -14.60 45.03 -31.98
N ASP A 213 -13.48 44.45 -31.53
CA ASP A 213 -12.75 44.76 -30.28
C ASP A 213 -13.63 44.96 -29.03
N ALA A 214 -14.68 44.16 -28.93
CA ALA A 214 -15.52 44.08 -27.75
C ALA A 214 -14.98 42.98 -26.84
N VAL A 215 -15.09 43.21 -25.54
CA VAL A 215 -14.69 42.29 -24.49
C VAL A 215 -15.93 41.52 -24.03
N VAL A 216 -15.97 40.22 -24.30
CA VAL A 216 -17.03 39.29 -23.88
C VAL A 216 -16.58 38.58 -22.61
N ARG A 217 -17.29 38.82 -21.51
CA ARG A 217 -17.05 38.25 -20.19
C ARG A 217 -18.09 37.19 -19.86
N PHE A 218 -17.62 36.05 -19.36
CA PHE A 218 -18.44 34.92 -18.94
C PHE A 218 -18.50 34.88 -17.41
N VAL A 219 -19.58 35.42 -16.84
CA VAL A 219 -19.74 35.59 -15.39
C VAL A 219 -19.68 34.24 -14.66
N GLY A 220 -18.95 34.18 -13.55
CA GLY A 220 -18.69 32.92 -12.83
C GLY A 220 -17.45 32.18 -13.33
N THR A 221 -16.77 32.69 -14.35
CA THR A 221 -15.47 32.19 -14.82
C THR A 221 -14.44 33.32 -14.86
N SER A 222 -13.16 32.96 -14.95
CA SER A 222 -12.06 33.91 -15.21
C SER A 222 -11.83 34.16 -16.71
N TYR A 223 -12.65 33.59 -17.59
CA TYR A 223 -12.46 33.64 -19.03
C TYR A 223 -13.06 34.90 -19.65
N ILE A 224 -12.32 35.46 -20.61
CA ILE A 224 -12.67 36.64 -21.39
C ILE A 224 -12.33 36.32 -22.85
N ALA A 225 -13.21 36.70 -23.78
CA ALA A 225 -12.97 36.61 -25.22
C ALA A 225 -13.05 38.01 -25.84
N ASN A 226 -12.23 38.26 -26.85
CA ASN A 226 -12.28 39.50 -27.62
C ASN A 226 -12.91 39.23 -28.99
N THR A 227 -13.72 40.16 -29.48
CA THR A 227 -14.30 40.04 -30.82
C THR A 227 -13.31 40.47 -31.90
N ASP A 228 -13.31 39.76 -33.03
CA ASP A 228 -12.51 40.07 -34.21
C ASP A 228 -13.11 41.24 -35.04
N SER A 229 -12.47 41.57 -36.17
CA SER A 229 -12.94 42.63 -37.09
C SER A 229 -14.37 42.45 -37.62
N LEU A 230 -14.93 41.23 -37.56
CA LEU A 230 -16.27 40.87 -38.01
C LEU A 230 -17.25 40.68 -36.84
N GLY A 231 -16.79 40.91 -35.60
CA GLY A 231 -17.54 40.73 -34.36
C GLY A 231 -17.55 39.30 -33.82
N ASN A 232 -16.79 38.36 -34.39
CA ASN A 232 -16.79 36.97 -33.94
C ASN A 232 -15.87 36.75 -32.75
N PHE A 233 -16.20 35.78 -31.90
CA PHE A 233 -15.37 35.36 -30.77
C PHE A 233 -15.45 33.84 -30.58
N SER A 234 -14.48 33.29 -29.84
CA SER A 234 -14.51 31.90 -29.38
C SER A 234 -14.05 31.82 -27.93
N ALA A 235 -14.63 30.89 -27.17
CA ALA A 235 -14.29 30.67 -25.78
C ALA A 235 -14.25 29.16 -25.46
N LYS A 236 -13.36 28.79 -24.53
CA LYS A 236 -13.29 27.46 -23.93
C LYS A 236 -13.59 27.62 -22.44
N LEU A 237 -14.79 27.24 -22.03
CA LEU A 237 -15.30 27.51 -20.69
C LEU A 237 -15.25 26.25 -19.83
N PRO A 238 -14.79 26.33 -18.57
CA PRO A 238 -14.74 25.20 -17.64
C PRO A 238 -16.12 24.92 -17.03
N VAL A 239 -17.11 24.72 -17.89
CA VAL A 239 -18.52 24.48 -17.53
C VAL A 239 -19.04 23.29 -18.31
N LYS A 240 -20.06 22.63 -17.76
CA LYS A 240 -20.73 21.52 -18.42
C LYS A 240 -21.59 22.03 -19.59
N PRO A 241 -21.70 21.29 -20.71
CA PRO A 241 -22.69 21.60 -21.73
C PRO A 241 -24.11 21.63 -21.14
N GLY A 242 -24.91 22.60 -21.55
CA GLY A 242 -26.24 22.88 -20.99
C GLY A 242 -26.23 23.78 -19.75
N SER A 243 -25.08 24.30 -19.32
CA SER A 243 -25.02 25.24 -18.19
C SER A 243 -25.55 26.61 -18.58
N GLU A 244 -26.29 27.26 -17.68
CA GLU A 244 -26.67 28.66 -17.84
C GLU A 244 -25.55 29.58 -17.34
N ILE A 245 -25.11 30.50 -18.19
CA ILE A 245 -24.09 31.48 -17.86
C ILE A 245 -24.52 32.88 -18.29
N ARG A 246 -24.24 33.87 -17.45
CA ARG A 246 -24.46 35.27 -17.81
C ARG A 246 -23.29 35.75 -18.65
N ILE A 247 -23.61 36.21 -19.85
CA ILE A 247 -22.64 36.73 -20.81
C ILE A 247 -22.84 38.24 -20.88
N ILE A 248 -21.76 38.98 -20.63
CA ILE A 248 -21.74 40.44 -20.68
C ILE A 248 -20.70 40.87 -21.70
N ALA A 249 -21.05 41.72 -22.65
CA ALA A 249 -20.11 42.27 -23.62
C ALA A 249 -19.95 43.78 -23.42
N PHE A 250 -18.71 44.25 -23.50
CA PHE A 250 -18.34 45.65 -23.37
C PHE A 250 -17.61 46.14 -24.63
N LYS A 251 -17.92 47.34 -25.11
CA LYS A 251 -17.09 48.07 -26.08
C LYS A 251 -16.51 49.30 -25.39
N GLY A 252 -15.22 49.27 -25.10
CA GLY A 252 -14.61 50.23 -24.18
C GLY A 252 -15.24 50.13 -22.79
N ASN A 253 -15.79 51.23 -22.28
CA ASN A 253 -16.46 51.28 -20.97
C ASN A 253 -17.99 51.13 -21.05
N LYS A 254 -18.56 50.90 -22.23
CA LYS A 254 -20.01 50.76 -22.43
C LYS A 254 -20.40 49.29 -22.48
N GLU A 255 -21.35 48.89 -21.65
CA GLU A 255 -22.04 47.60 -21.77
C GLU A 255 -22.92 47.64 -23.03
N VAL A 256 -22.70 46.67 -23.92
CA VAL A 256 -23.45 46.56 -25.18
C VAL A 256 -24.33 45.31 -25.21
N TYR A 257 -24.07 44.32 -24.37
CA TYR A 257 -24.89 43.11 -24.25
C TYR A 257 -24.82 42.57 -22.83
N ASN A 258 -25.96 42.09 -22.32
CA ASN A 258 -26.03 41.41 -21.03
C ASN A 258 -27.23 40.47 -21.00
N SER A 259 -26.97 39.16 -21.03
CA SER A 259 -28.05 38.19 -20.96
C SER A 259 -27.58 36.87 -20.39
N LEU A 260 -28.52 36.13 -19.81
CA LEU A 260 -28.34 34.74 -19.42
C LEU A 260 -28.51 33.86 -20.67
N ARG A 261 -27.58 32.94 -20.89
CA ARG A 261 -27.62 32.00 -22.02
C ARG A 261 -27.22 30.60 -21.54
N THR A 262 -27.93 29.61 -22.04
CA THR A 262 -27.50 28.22 -21.93
C THR A 262 -26.42 27.97 -22.97
N VAL A 263 -25.27 27.44 -22.55
CA VAL A 263 -24.14 27.15 -23.46
C VAL A 263 -24.04 25.66 -23.72
N TYR A 264 -24.01 25.29 -25.00
CA TYR A 264 -23.80 23.90 -25.43
C TYR A 264 -22.41 23.72 -26.07
N GLN A 265 -22.01 22.46 -26.20
CA GLN A 265 -20.77 22.10 -26.87
C GLN A 265 -20.83 22.46 -28.35
N ASP A 266 -19.83 23.18 -28.83
CA ASP A 266 -19.69 23.68 -30.21
C ASP A 266 -20.87 24.56 -30.67
N ASP A 267 -21.51 25.24 -29.72
CA ASP A 267 -22.62 26.16 -29.98
C ASP A 267 -22.14 27.46 -30.65
N PHE A 268 -23.04 28.10 -31.40
CA PHE A 268 -22.82 29.41 -32.03
C PHE A 268 -23.80 30.46 -31.48
N LEU A 269 -23.30 31.33 -30.61
CA LEU A 269 -24.10 32.35 -29.94
C LEU A 269 -24.18 33.64 -30.77
N THR A 270 -25.39 34.12 -31.02
CA THR A 270 -25.60 35.48 -31.56
C THR A 270 -25.95 36.43 -30.42
N LEU A 271 -25.07 37.41 -30.18
CA LEU A 271 -25.24 38.45 -29.17
C LEU A 271 -25.63 39.76 -29.87
N THR A 272 -26.84 40.23 -29.62
CA THR A 272 -27.35 41.47 -30.26
C THR A 272 -27.27 42.61 -29.28
N GLN A 273 -26.65 43.72 -29.71
CA GLN A 273 -26.55 44.92 -28.88
C GLN A 273 -27.92 45.35 -28.33
N VAL A 274 -27.97 45.64 -27.02
CA VAL A 274 -29.15 46.22 -26.38
C VAL A 274 -29.11 47.73 -26.60
N GLU A 275 -30.24 48.31 -27.02
CA GLU A 275 -30.42 49.75 -27.22
C GLU A 275 -30.24 50.55 -25.92
#